data_AF-A0A0B8QFA0-F1
#
_entry.id   AF-A0A0B8QFA0-F1
#
_cell.length_a   1.000
_cell.length_b   1.000
_cell.length_c   1.000
_cell.angle_alpha   90.00
_cell.angle_beta   90.00
_cell.angle_gamma   90.00
#
_symmetry.space_group_name_H-M   'P 1'
#
loop_
_entity.id
_entity.type
_entity.pdbx_description
1 polymer ?
#
loop_
_entity_poly.entity_id
_entity_poly.type
_entity_poly.pdbx_seq_one_letter_code
_entity_poly.pdbx_strand_id
1 'polypeptide(L)'
;MLNIPYPYSVSFKLLLESIPKHDPNPMVTFLIDKKSHTVIIIGGKTDALMVITLPIAEDSSLNTGKMSFDAQVLKRALLPSLEYVTPSTVLEIDLVYGGKRRPNLKVVTKDRVWCDEKAQAPCEAHLEHLDFVNNLGYSPVPTSELKAMVEAALDNQPFEAFEFKSQALKDPSFRILRDQKWLSYPAPSKIEKSIYLLLNEESTNALNELCHHTQKKHLLLYIDNEQAVFSDNVTTLSQRWDSLSEYRHQPTCNYEPEAGFVAIIEALKKEIAIETMAASIRENDIGYLLIGPDSVMVCDNPYDPKCASFLSTEDIHTKGYRLYRFKLSDMRAIKSKLKDITKTKQIKLQVLIADDGHRVLGFFGDKDNTHPYLTLPVQSDMGNLEKALKIKEEYEAKLQSNPKQLDMFGHAMTN
;
A
#
# COMPACT_ATOMS: atom_id res chain seq x y z
N MET A 1 -28.48 15.38 -22.85
CA MET A 1 -27.82 14.12 -22.47
C MET A 1 -26.34 14.40 -22.27
N LEU A 2 -25.74 13.86 -21.22
CA LEU A 2 -24.30 13.90 -20.99
C LEU A 2 -23.72 12.53 -21.34
N ASN A 3 -22.69 12.52 -22.18
CA ASN A 3 -22.03 11.30 -22.61
C ASN A 3 -20.66 11.22 -21.94
N ILE A 4 -20.34 10.06 -21.37
CA ILE A 4 -19.02 9.76 -20.82
C ILE A 4 -18.39 8.67 -21.70
N PRO A 5 -17.47 9.05 -22.60
CA PRO A 5 -16.80 8.11 -23.49
C PRO A 5 -15.86 7.16 -22.74
N TYR A 6 -15.56 6.02 -23.36
CA TYR A 6 -14.66 4.99 -22.82
C TYR A 6 -13.31 5.51 -22.28
N PRO A 7 -12.59 6.44 -22.94
CA PRO A 7 -11.33 6.96 -22.40
C PRO A 7 -11.44 7.63 -21.03
N TYR A 8 -12.65 8.05 -20.64
CA TYR A 8 -12.91 8.74 -19.37
C TYR A 8 -13.69 7.90 -18.36
N SER A 9 -14.17 6.71 -18.76
CA SER A 9 -14.99 5.87 -17.89
C SER A 9 -14.20 5.34 -16.70
N VAL A 10 -12.90 5.05 -16.88
CA VAL A 10 -12.02 4.61 -15.80
C VAL A 10 -11.86 5.70 -14.74
N SER A 11 -11.50 6.92 -15.13
CA SER A 11 -11.41 8.05 -14.19
C SER A 11 -12.76 8.31 -13.52
N PHE A 12 -13.86 8.28 -14.25
CA PHE A 12 -15.18 8.51 -13.66
C PHE A 12 -15.61 7.40 -12.70
N LYS A 13 -15.25 6.15 -12.98
CA LYS A 13 -15.43 5.02 -12.07
C LYS A 13 -14.62 5.22 -10.79
N LEU A 14 -13.33 5.52 -10.91
CA LEU A 14 -12.45 5.80 -9.78
C LEU A 14 -13.00 6.93 -8.89
N LEU A 15 -13.60 7.96 -9.51
CA LEU A 15 -14.24 9.08 -8.80
C LEU A 15 -15.35 8.61 -7.88
N LEU A 16 -16.26 7.79 -8.40
CA LEU A 16 -17.42 7.31 -7.66
C LEU A 16 -17.03 6.25 -6.62
N GLU A 17 -16.03 5.43 -6.92
CA GLU A 17 -15.52 4.41 -6.01
C GLU A 17 -14.83 5.01 -4.79
N SER A 18 -14.06 6.09 -4.96
CA SER A 18 -13.30 6.73 -3.88
C SER A 18 -14.14 7.46 -2.84
N ILE A 19 -15.42 7.76 -3.13
CA ILE A 19 -16.29 8.48 -2.19
C ILE A 19 -16.74 7.53 -1.05
N PRO A 20 -16.36 7.80 0.21
CA PRO A 20 -16.77 6.98 1.35
C PRO A 20 -18.25 7.19 1.70
N LYS A 21 -18.86 6.20 2.34
CA LYS A 21 -20.28 6.24 2.74
C LYS A 21 -20.62 7.38 3.71
N HIS A 22 -19.64 7.82 4.48
CA HIS A 22 -19.76 8.86 5.51
C HIS A 22 -18.88 10.07 5.21
N ASP A 23 -18.66 10.37 3.92
CA ASP A 23 -17.94 11.58 3.54
C ASP A 23 -18.68 12.83 4.06
N PRO A 24 -17.96 13.85 4.60
CA PRO A 24 -18.59 15.10 5.02
C PRO A 24 -19.19 15.90 3.84
N ASN A 25 -18.69 15.68 2.61
CA ASN A 25 -19.20 16.26 1.37
C ASN A 25 -19.57 15.15 0.37
N PRO A 26 -20.65 14.39 0.62
CA PRO A 26 -21.00 13.21 -0.17
C PRO A 26 -21.70 13.60 -1.48
N MET A 27 -21.07 14.48 -2.26
CA MET A 27 -21.62 15.06 -3.48
C MET A 27 -20.71 14.77 -4.68
N VAL A 28 -21.26 14.90 -5.88
CA VAL A 28 -20.49 15.06 -7.12
C VAL A 28 -20.98 16.32 -7.81
N THR A 29 -20.06 17.24 -8.09
CA THR A 29 -20.37 18.53 -8.71
C THR A 29 -20.07 18.49 -10.20
N PHE A 30 -21.01 18.97 -10.99
CA PHE A 30 -20.91 19.14 -12.44
C PHE A 30 -20.91 20.62 -12.77
N LEU A 31 -19.93 21.06 -13.57
CA LEU A 31 -19.85 22.40 -14.13
C LEU A 31 -19.88 22.26 -15.65
N ILE A 32 -21.00 22.60 -16.25
CA ILE A 32 -21.22 22.54 -17.70
C ILE A 32 -20.95 23.91 -18.29
N ASP A 33 -20.02 24.00 -19.22
CA ASP A 33 -19.77 25.21 -20.02
C ASP A 33 -19.87 24.90 -21.52
N LYS A 34 -20.97 25.34 -22.12
CA LYS A 34 -21.21 25.19 -23.56
C LYS A 34 -20.28 26.04 -24.41
N LYS A 35 -19.74 27.15 -23.90
CA LYS A 35 -18.84 28.01 -24.69
C LYS A 35 -17.48 27.37 -24.89
N SER A 36 -16.96 26.70 -23.86
CA SER A 36 -15.72 25.94 -23.93
C SER A 36 -15.93 24.50 -24.41
N HIS A 37 -17.17 24.07 -24.65
CA HIS A 37 -17.51 22.70 -25.01
C HIS A 37 -16.98 21.68 -23.98
N THR A 38 -17.10 21.99 -22.69
CA THR A 38 -16.65 21.09 -21.62
C THR A 38 -17.68 20.88 -20.51
N VAL A 39 -17.54 19.74 -19.83
CA VAL A 39 -18.07 19.55 -18.48
C VAL A 39 -16.92 19.19 -17.55
N ILE A 40 -16.88 19.83 -16.39
CA ILE A 40 -15.96 19.50 -15.30
C ILE A 40 -16.76 18.76 -14.24
N ILE A 41 -16.28 17.59 -13.84
CA ILE A 41 -16.85 16.74 -12.80
C ILE A 41 -15.89 16.72 -11.62
N ILE A 42 -16.38 16.98 -10.41
CA ILE A 42 -15.59 17.03 -9.19
C ILE A 42 -16.22 16.13 -8.14
N GLY A 43 -15.43 15.29 -7.51
CA GLY A 43 -15.83 14.48 -6.37
C GLY A 43 -14.68 13.60 -5.89
N GLY A 44 -14.99 12.64 -5.03
CA GLY A 44 -13.99 11.81 -4.35
C GLY A 44 -14.06 11.99 -2.84
N LYS A 45 -13.06 11.47 -2.12
CA LYS A 45 -12.93 11.67 -0.69
C LYS A 45 -12.55 13.14 -0.42
N THR A 46 -13.05 13.74 0.66
CA THR A 46 -12.82 15.17 0.95
C THR A 46 -11.34 15.58 1.00
N ASP A 47 -10.44 14.72 1.47
CA ASP A 47 -8.98 14.93 1.49
C ASP A 47 -8.28 14.43 0.22
N ALA A 48 -9.00 13.77 -0.69
CA ALA A 48 -8.48 13.20 -1.93
C ALA A 48 -9.42 13.45 -3.13
N LEU A 49 -9.73 14.73 -3.39
CA LEU A 49 -10.64 15.12 -4.46
C LEU A 49 -10.02 14.88 -5.85
N MET A 50 -10.89 14.49 -6.79
CA MET A 50 -10.57 14.36 -8.20
C MET A 50 -11.42 15.31 -9.04
N VAL A 51 -10.78 15.87 -10.07
CA VAL A 51 -11.42 16.68 -11.12
C VAL A 51 -11.26 15.96 -12.45
N ILE A 52 -12.34 15.81 -13.20
CA ILE A 52 -12.35 15.24 -14.55
C ILE A 52 -12.95 16.27 -15.51
N THR A 53 -12.24 16.60 -16.57
CA THR A 53 -12.71 17.47 -17.65
C THR A 53 -13.04 16.62 -18.88
N LEU A 54 -14.31 16.65 -19.28
CA LEU A 54 -14.82 15.93 -20.43
C LEU A 54 -15.23 16.92 -21.53
N PRO A 55 -15.03 16.59 -22.82
CA PRO A 55 -15.63 17.35 -23.91
C PRO A 55 -17.14 17.11 -23.96
N ILE A 56 -17.90 18.12 -24.38
CA ILE A 56 -19.31 18.00 -24.76
C ILE A 56 -19.48 18.41 -26.23
N ALA A 57 -20.42 17.76 -26.93
CA ALA A 57 -20.68 18.07 -28.34
C ALA A 57 -21.18 19.52 -28.52
N GLU A 58 -20.89 20.13 -29.66
CA GLU A 58 -21.31 21.51 -29.98
C GLU A 58 -22.84 21.66 -29.99
N ASP A 59 -23.54 20.64 -30.47
CA ASP A 59 -25.01 20.55 -30.53
C ASP A 59 -25.64 20.00 -29.25
N SER A 60 -24.88 19.88 -28.16
CA SER A 60 -25.36 19.35 -26.89
C SER A 60 -26.60 20.07 -26.38
N SER A 61 -27.61 19.29 -25.96
CA SER A 61 -28.84 19.79 -25.34
C SER A 61 -28.68 20.20 -23.87
N LEU A 62 -27.48 20.05 -23.29
CA LEU A 62 -27.19 20.46 -21.93
C LEU A 62 -27.27 21.99 -21.77
N ASN A 63 -27.62 22.48 -20.59
CA ASN A 63 -27.57 23.90 -20.27
C ASN A 63 -26.30 24.23 -19.49
N THR A 64 -25.68 25.38 -19.80
CA THR A 64 -24.57 25.93 -19.01
C THR A 64 -25.00 26.13 -17.56
N GLY A 65 -24.18 25.71 -16.60
CA GLY A 65 -24.45 25.88 -15.18
C GLY A 65 -23.62 24.98 -14.28
N LYS A 66 -23.75 25.21 -12.98
CA LYS A 66 -23.10 24.44 -11.91
C LYS A 66 -24.16 23.77 -11.04
N MET A 67 -23.98 22.49 -10.73
CA MET A 67 -24.94 21.71 -9.96
C MET A 67 -24.25 20.52 -9.28
N SER A 68 -24.86 19.96 -8.24
CA SER A 68 -24.35 18.74 -7.60
C SER A 68 -25.44 17.71 -7.40
N PHE A 69 -25.03 16.45 -7.32
CA PHE A 69 -25.86 15.29 -7.00
C PHE A 69 -25.27 14.55 -5.81
N ASP A 70 -26.10 13.82 -5.08
CA ASP A 70 -25.71 12.90 -4.02
C ASP A 70 -24.82 11.80 -4.59
N ALA A 71 -23.63 11.67 -4.03
CA ALA A 71 -22.63 10.73 -4.51
C ALA A 71 -23.07 9.27 -4.34
N GLN A 72 -23.81 8.93 -3.28
CA GLN A 72 -24.24 7.55 -3.04
C GLN A 72 -25.34 7.16 -4.02
N VAL A 73 -26.22 8.09 -4.38
CA VAL A 73 -27.22 7.89 -5.44
C VAL A 73 -26.53 7.68 -6.79
N LEU A 74 -25.59 8.54 -7.17
CA LEU A 74 -24.81 8.37 -8.40
C LEU A 74 -24.03 7.05 -8.42
N LYS A 75 -23.36 6.71 -7.33
CA LYS A 75 -22.59 5.48 -7.18
C LYS A 75 -23.46 4.25 -7.42
N ARG A 76 -24.63 4.20 -6.78
CA ARG A 76 -25.60 3.12 -6.95
C ARG A 76 -26.18 3.07 -8.38
N ALA A 77 -26.41 4.23 -9.00
CA ALA A 77 -27.05 4.30 -10.31
C ALA A 77 -26.09 4.01 -11.47
N LEU A 78 -24.84 4.47 -11.38
CA LEU A 78 -23.91 4.54 -12.51
C LEU A 78 -22.78 3.51 -12.46
N LEU A 79 -22.28 3.12 -11.27
CA LEU A 79 -21.17 2.15 -11.19
C LEU A 79 -21.46 0.83 -11.93
N PRO A 80 -22.65 0.21 -11.81
CA PRO A 80 -22.94 -1.04 -12.52
C PRO A 80 -22.89 -0.88 -14.05
N SER A 81 -23.20 0.31 -14.57
CA SER A 81 -23.18 0.60 -16.00
C SER A 81 -21.78 0.88 -16.52
N LEU A 82 -20.88 1.39 -15.67
CA LEU A 82 -19.49 1.69 -16.02
C LEU A 82 -18.67 0.43 -16.37
N GLU A 83 -19.04 -0.73 -15.83
CA GLU A 83 -18.40 -2.03 -16.17
C GLU A 83 -18.62 -2.47 -17.63
N TYR A 84 -19.63 -1.91 -18.30
CA TYR A 84 -20.01 -2.26 -19.68
C TYR A 84 -19.61 -1.19 -20.70
N VAL A 85 -18.93 -0.13 -20.26
CA VAL A 85 -18.38 0.86 -21.19
C VAL A 85 -17.17 0.23 -21.87
N THR A 86 -17.25 0.13 -23.19
CA THR A 86 -16.25 -0.42 -24.10
C THR A 86 -15.84 0.67 -25.09
N PRO A 87 -14.75 0.51 -25.85
CA PRO A 87 -14.39 1.48 -26.89
C PRO A 87 -15.51 1.83 -27.88
N SER A 88 -16.50 0.94 -28.05
CA SER A 88 -17.68 1.13 -28.92
C SER A 88 -18.94 1.65 -28.22
N THR A 89 -18.92 1.83 -26.89
CA THR A 89 -20.09 2.28 -26.12
C THR A 89 -19.76 3.51 -25.29
N VAL A 90 -20.79 4.28 -24.95
CA VAL A 90 -20.69 5.46 -24.06
C VAL A 90 -21.65 5.28 -22.89
N LEU A 91 -21.31 5.84 -21.74
CA LEU A 91 -22.28 5.97 -20.65
C LEU A 91 -23.10 7.24 -20.91
N GLU A 92 -24.41 7.08 -21.05
CA GLU A 92 -25.35 8.18 -21.24
C GLU A 92 -26.03 8.53 -19.92
N ILE A 93 -26.06 9.82 -19.61
CA ILE A 93 -26.69 10.37 -18.41
C ILE A 93 -27.73 11.41 -18.84
N ASP A 94 -29.00 11.14 -18.54
CA ASP A 94 -30.08 12.06 -18.85
C ASP A 94 -30.25 13.12 -17.77
N LEU A 95 -29.98 14.37 -18.16
CA LEU A 95 -30.22 15.56 -17.37
C LEU A 95 -31.45 16.29 -17.93
N VAL A 96 -32.56 16.22 -17.20
CA VAL A 96 -33.86 16.74 -17.63
C VAL A 96 -34.21 18.02 -16.87
N TYR A 97 -34.25 19.15 -17.57
CA TYR A 97 -34.46 20.47 -16.96
C TYR A 97 -35.93 20.79 -16.67
N GLY A 98 -36.87 20.34 -17.51
CA GLY A 98 -38.31 20.55 -17.30
C GLY A 98 -38.71 22.00 -17.00
N GLY A 99 -38.03 22.99 -17.62
CA GLY A 99 -38.25 24.42 -17.37
C GLY A 99 -37.66 24.98 -16.06
N LYS A 100 -36.91 24.18 -15.29
CA LYS A 100 -36.25 24.57 -14.04
C LYS A 100 -34.80 24.97 -14.28
N ARG A 101 -34.26 25.80 -13.37
CA ARG A 101 -32.84 26.22 -13.39
C ARG A 101 -31.86 25.06 -13.21
N ARG A 102 -32.26 24.00 -12.50
CA ARG A 102 -31.44 22.80 -12.24
C ARG A 102 -32.15 21.55 -12.73
N PRO A 103 -31.44 20.60 -13.37
CA PRO A 103 -32.05 19.41 -13.92
C PRO A 103 -32.35 18.37 -12.83
N ASN A 104 -33.18 17.40 -13.20
CA ASN A 104 -33.18 16.11 -12.54
C ASN A 104 -32.27 15.16 -13.33
N LEU A 105 -31.48 14.38 -12.60
CA LEU A 105 -30.81 13.20 -13.11
C LEU A 105 -31.86 12.09 -13.24
N LYS A 106 -32.01 11.56 -14.46
CA LYS A 106 -32.85 10.40 -14.73
C LYS A 106 -31.99 9.29 -15.29
N VAL A 107 -31.92 8.18 -14.59
CA VAL A 107 -31.14 7.01 -15.02
C VAL A 107 -31.94 5.76 -14.70
N VAL A 108 -32.06 4.87 -15.68
CA VAL A 108 -32.52 3.50 -15.44
C VAL A 108 -31.28 2.67 -15.12
N THR A 109 -31.19 2.15 -13.90
CA THR A 109 -30.08 1.27 -13.54
C THR A 109 -30.18 -0.06 -14.29
N LYS A 110 -29.08 -0.81 -14.29
CA LYS A 110 -29.06 -2.17 -14.86
C LYS A 110 -30.11 -3.10 -14.25
N ASP A 111 -30.40 -2.93 -12.96
CA ASP A 111 -31.44 -3.69 -12.25
C ASP A 111 -32.87 -3.17 -12.54
N ARG A 112 -33.01 -2.32 -13.57
CA ARG A 112 -34.24 -1.64 -13.97
C ARG A 112 -34.83 -0.78 -12.85
N VAL A 113 -33.99 -0.29 -11.95
CA VAL A 113 -34.41 0.66 -10.92
C VAL A 113 -34.42 2.04 -11.54
N TRP A 114 -35.54 2.75 -11.37
CA TRP A 114 -35.65 4.13 -11.78
C TRP A 114 -34.99 5.04 -10.74
N CYS A 115 -33.97 5.79 -11.16
CA CYS A 115 -33.37 6.85 -10.37
C CYS A 115 -33.86 8.21 -10.90
N ASP A 116 -34.49 9.01 -10.04
CA ASP A 116 -34.89 10.39 -10.30
C ASP A 116 -34.35 11.27 -9.18
N GLU A 117 -33.21 11.89 -9.42
CA GLU A 117 -32.55 12.71 -8.41
C GLU A 117 -32.55 14.17 -8.83
N LYS A 118 -33.04 15.05 -7.95
CA LYS A 118 -33.06 16.49 -8.21
C LYS A 118 -31.69 17.08 -7.90
N ALA A 119 -31.10 17.79 -8.86
CA ALA A 119 -29.82 18.45 -8.65
C ALA A 119 -29.89 19.54 -7.57
N GLN A 120 -28.86 19.59 -6.75
CA GLN A 120 -28.67 20.52 -5.64
C GLN A 120 -27.78 21.69 -6.03
N ALA A 121 -27.52 22.58 -5.08
CA ALA A 121 -26.53 23.63 -5.27
C ALA A 121 -25.15 23.01 -5.46
N PRO A 122 -24.26 23.65 -6.25
CA PRO A 122 -22.89 23.16 -6.35
C PRO A 122 -22.26 23.11 -4.95
N CYS A 123 -21.53 22.03 -4.66
CA CYS A 123 -20.77 21.94 -3.43
C CYS A 123 -19.66 23.00 -3.43
N GLU A 124 -19.68 23.92 -2.46
CA GLU A 124 -18.73 25.03 -2.37
C GLU A 124 -17.28 24.52 -2.23
N ALA A 125 -17.04 23.51 -1.38
CA ALA A 125 -15.71 22.92 -1.22
C ALA A 125 -15.13 22.38 -2.54
N HIS A 126 -15.99 21.86 -3.44
CA HIS A 126 -15.54 21.43 -4.77
C HIS A 126 -15.18 22.61 -5.67
N LEU A 127 -15.92 23.72 -5.58
CA LEU A 127 -15.62 24.93 -6.35
C LEU A 127 -14.32 25.58 -5.88
N GLU A 128 -14.14 25.71 -4.56
CA GLU A 128 -12.90 26.19 -3.95
C GLU A 128 -11.71 25.32 -4.36
N HIS A 129 -11.89 23.99 -4.36
CA HIS A 129 -10.87 23.07 -4.83
C HIS A 129 -10.53 23.26 -6.32
N LEU A 130 -11.54 23.46 -7.18
CA LEU A 130 -11.32 23.72 -8.60
C LEU A 130 -10.52 25.01 -8.83
N ASP A 131 -10.92 26.08 -8.14
CA ASP A 131 -10.22 27.37 -8.24
C ASP A 131 -8.79 27.23 -7.74
N PHE A 132 -8.58 26.48 -6.66
CA PHE A 132 -7.24 26.15 -6.16
C PHE A 132 -6.38 25.43 -7.21
N VAL A 133 -6.83 24.28 -7.76
CA VAL A 133 -6.02 23.50 -8.70
C VAL A 133 -5.74 24.23 -10.01
N ASN A 134 -6.61 25.15 -10.43
CA ASN A 134 -6.41 25.97 -11.63
C ASN A 134 -5.34 27.06 -11.45
N ASN A 135 -5.03 27.44 -10.20
CA ASN A 135 -4.07 28.49 -9.89
C ASN A 135 -2.71 27.95 -9.41
N LEU A 136 -2.48 26.64 -9.48
CA LEU A 136 -1.23 26.01 -9.05
C LEU A 136 -0.09 26.21 -10.04
N GLY A 137 1.12 26.42 -9.49
CA GLY A 137 2.36 26.46 -10.26
C GLY A 137 2.88 25.05 -10.57
N TYR A 138 2.29 24.38 -11.56
CA TYR A 138 2.68 23.02 -11.93
C TYR A 138 4.08 22.92 -12.56
N SER A 139 4.76 21.81 -12.26
CA SER A 139 5.98 21.38 -12.92
C SER A 139 5.69 20.20 -13.86
N PRO A 140 6.01 20.31 -15.17
CA PRO A 140 5.80 19.22 -16.11
C PRO A 140 6.92 18.17 -16.02
N VAL A 141 6.53 16.91 -15.84
CA VAL A 141 7.45 15.76 -15.72
C VAL A 141 7.07 14.67 -16.72
N PRO A 142 8.04 14.00 -17.39
CA PRO A 142 7.74 12.89 -18.27
C PRO A 142 6.99 11.75 -17.56
N THR A 143 5.88 11.31 -18.15
CA THR A 143 5.04 10.23 -17.58
C THR A 143 5.82 8.94 -17.39
N SER A 144 6.74 8.63 -18.31
CA SER A 144 7.61 7.44 -18.22
C SER A 144 8.57 7.48 -17.03
N GLU A 145 9.08 8.66 -16.66
CA GLU A 145 9.96 8.81 -15.49
C GLU A 145 9.18 8.61 -14.19
N LEU A 146 8.00 9.24 -14.08
CA LEU A 146 7.12 9.06 -12.92
C LEU A 146 6.69 7.62 -12.74
N LYS A 147 6.32 6.97 -13.84
CA LYS A 147 5.95 5.56 -13.84
C LYS A 147 7.08 4.70 -13.28
N ALA A 148 8.32 4.88 -13.77
CA ALA A 148 9.47 4.12 -13.27
C ALA A 148 9.75 4.37 -11.78
N MET A 149 9.65 5.62 -11.31
CA MET A 149 9.85 5.96 -9.89
C MET A 149 8.79 5.30 -8.98
N VAL A 150 7.53 5.36 -9.41
CA VAL A 150 6.40 4.82 -8.64
C VAL A 150 6.41 3.30 -8.65
N GLU A 151 6.68 2.66 -9.80
CA GLU A 151 6.85 1.21 -9.88
C GLU A 151 7.98 0.72 -8.96
N ALA A 152 9.11 1.44 -8.90
CA ALA A 152 10.19 1.12 -7.98
C ALA A 152 9.77 1.23 -6.51
N ALA A 153 8.95 2.21 -6.14
CA ALA A 153 8.39 2.28 -4.79
C ALA A 153 7.46 1.08 -4.51
N LEU A 154 6.56 0.77 -5.44
CA LEU A 154 5.56 -0.29 -5.31
C LEU A 154 6.17 -1.70 -5.27
N ASP A 155 7.29 -1.93 -5.96
CA ASP A 155 8.03 -3.18 -5.87
C ASP A 155 8.67 -3.40 -4.49
N ASN A 156 8.82 -2.33 -3.71
CA ASN A 156 9.32 -2.36 -2.34
C ASN A 156 8.19 -2.14 -1.32
N GLN A 157 6.96 -2.59 -1.59
CA GLN A 157 5.90 -2.63 -0.59
C GLN A 157 6.19 -3.65 0.54
N PRO A 158 5.66 -3.42 1.77
CA PRO A 158 4.87 -2.26 2.19
C PRO A 158 5.76 -1.06 2.54
N PHE A 159 5.22 0.16 2.49
CA PHE A 159 5.89 1.38 2.93
C PHE A 159 4.88 2.42 3.41
N GLU A 160 5.29 3.28 4.33
CA GLU A 160 4.49 4.42 4.84
C GLU A 160 4.63 5.63 3.90
N ALA A 161 5.85 5.88 3.44
CA ALA A 161 6.18 6.96 2.51
C ALA A 161 7.31 6.57 1.57
N PHE A 162 7.38 7.22 0.41
CA PHE A 162 8.44 7.11 -0.57
C PHE A 162 8.99 8.51 -0.87
N GLU A 163 10.31 8.64 -0.90
CA GLU A 163 11.00 9.87 -1.24
C GLU A 163 11.96 9.65 -2.42
N PHE A 164 11.85 10.51 -3.42
CA PHE A 164 12.75 10.58 -4.55
C PHE A 164 13.35 11.99 -4.65
N LYS A 165 14.69 12.09 -4.73
CA LYS A 165 15.39 13.36 -5.01
C LYS A 165 16.39 13.15 -6.13
N SER A 166 16.18 13.77 -7.28
CA SER A 166 17.21 13.82 -8.34
C SER A 166 18.15 15.02 -8.22
N GLN A 167 17.82 16.01 -7.39
CA GLN A 167 18.67 17.18 -7.18
C GLN A 167 19.76 16.85 -6.14
N ALA A 168 21.02 16.82 -6.59
CA ALA A 168 22.25 16.87 -5.77
C ALA A 168 23.02 15.58 -5.45
N LEU A 169 22.71 14.42 -6.03
CA LEU A 169 23.51 13.20 -5.80
C LEU A 169 24.26 12.75 -7.06
N LYS A 170 25.54 12.42 -6.90
CA LYS A 170 26.33 11.69 -7.91
C LYS A 170 25.69 10.34 -8.25
N ASP A 171 24.96 9.76 -7.29
CA ASP A 171 24.20 8.53 -7.42
C ASP A 171 22.73 8.80 -7.02
N PRO A 172 21.80 8.94 -7.98
CA PRO A 172 20.39 9.11 -7.65
C PRO A 172 19.89 7.87 -6.91
N SER A 173 19.25 8.10 -5.77
CA SER A 173 18.64 7.07 -4.95
C SER A 173 17.21 7.47 -4.61
N PHE A 174 16.41 6.47 -4.29
CA PHE A 174 15.13 6.68 -3.65
C PHE A 174 15.14 6.05 -2.27
N ARG A 175 14.24 6.51 -1.41
CA ARG A 175 14.10 5.97 -0.07
C ARG A 175 12.65 5.60 0.18
N ILE A 176 12.42 4.52 0.90
CA ILE A 176 11.11 4.19 1.44
C ILE A 176 11.17 4.27 2.96
N LEU A 177 10.10 4.75 3.57
CA LEU A 177 9.91 4.74 5.00
C LEU A 177 9.13 3.50 5.38
N ARG A 178 9.70 2.70 6.28
CA ARG A 178 9.06 1.50 6.82
C ARG A 178 9.44 1.37 8.28
N ASP A 179 8.47 1.11 9.14
CA ASP A 179 8.68 1.00 10.59
C ASP A 179 9.43 2.23 11.13
N GLN A 180 9.00 3.43 10.69
CA GLN A 180 9.60 4.73 11.03
C GLN A 180 11.09 4.90 10.66
N LYS A 181 11.60 4.12 9.70
CA LYS A 181 13.01 4.19 9.27
C LYS A 181 13.13 4.33 7.76
N TRP A 182 13.99 5.25 7.32
CA TRP A 182 14.30 5.40 5.90
C TRP A 182 15.28 4.32 5.45
N LEU A 183 14.88 3.57 4.43
CA LEU A 183 15.68 2.56 3.74
C LEU A 183 16.00 3.09 2.34
N SER A 184 17.28 3.02 1.93
CA SER A 184 17.74 3.60 0.65
C SER A 184 17.94 2.53 -0.42
N TYR A 185 17.59 2.89 -1.65
CA TYR A 185 17.64 2.03 -2.85
C TYR A 185 18.26 2.79 -4.02
N PRO A 186 18.90 2.07 -4.96
CA PRO A 186 19.35 2.67 -6.21
C PRO A 186 18.16 3.19 -7.04
N ALA A 187 18.31 4.32 -7.72
CA ALA A 187 17.26 4.81 -8.60
C ALA A 187 17.01 3.82 -9.77
N PRO A 188 15.74 3.66 -10.19
CA PRO A 188 15.36 2.71 -11.26
C PRO A 188 15.89 3.10 -12.64
N SER A 189 16.19 4.38 -12.85
CA SER A 189 16.69 4.89 -14.12
C SER A 189 17.47 6.20 -13.96
N LYS A 190 18.20 6.57 -15.00
CA LYS A 190 18.79 7.90 -15.12
C LYS A 190 17.65 8.90 -15.32
N ILE A 191 17.37 9.68 -14.28
CA ILE A 191 16.32 10.70 -14.29
C ILE A 191 16.99 12.04 -14.62
N GLU A 192 16.58 12.64 -15.74
CA GLU A 192 17.24 13.83 -16.28
C GLU A 192 16.79 15.11 -15.58
N LYS A 193 15.52 15.16 -15.13
CA LYS A 193 14.96 16.33 -14.47
C LYS A 193 15.17 16.29 -12.97
N SER A 194 15.49 17.47 -12.42
CA SER A 194 15.42 17.73 -10.98
C SER A 194 13.98 17.67 -10.50
N ILE A 195 13.66 16.68 -9.68
CA ILE A 195 12.34 16.39 -9.16
C ILE A 195 12.54 15.97 -7.69
N TYR A 196 11.67 16.50 -6.85
CA TYR A 196 11.52 16.09 -5.47
C TYR A 196 10.12 15.50 -5.32
N LEU A 197 10.03 14.21 -5.02
CA LEU A 197 8.79 13.53 -4.66
C LEU A 197 8.91 13.07 -3.21
N LEU A 198 7.91 13.38 -2.40
CA LEU A 198 7.68 12.74 -1.12
C LEU A 198 6.19 12.40 -1.11
N LEU A 199 5.84 11.12 -1.11
CA LEU A 199 4.47 10.64 -1.25
C LEU A 199 4.19 9.54 -0.23
N ASN A 200 2.99 9.50 0.32
CA ASN A 200 2.51 8.34 1.07
C ASN A 200 2.05 7.22 0.12
N GLU A 201 1.66 6.07 0.67
CA GLU A 201 1.16 4.93 -0.12
C GLU A 201 -0.04 5.32 -1.01
N GLU A 202 -1.03 6.02 -0.45
CA GLU A 202 -2.25 6.42 -1.18
C GLU A 202 -1.94 7.32 -2.38
N SER A 203 -1.08 8.33 -2.19
CA SER A 203 -0.65 9.25 -3.26
C SER A 203 0.21 8.56 -4.30
N THR A 204 1.02 7.59 -3.88
CA THR A 204 1.85 6.77 -4.78
C THR A 204 0.95 5.91 -5.68
N ASN A 205 -0.06 5.26 -5.10
CA ASN A 205 -1.05 4.50 -5.86
C ASN A 205 -1.86 5.38 -6.81
N ALA A 206 -2.31 6.56 -6.37
CA ALA A 206 -3.05 7.50 -7.20
C ALA A 206 -2.22 7.97 -8.41
N LEU A 207 -0.95 8.31 -8.20
CA LEU A 207 -0.04 8.66 -9.29
C LEU A 207 0.22 7.47 -10.23
N ASN A 208 0.36 6.26 -9.69
CA ASN A 208 0.54 5.04 -10.48
C ASN A 208 -0.64 4.83 -11.44
N GLU A 209 -1.86 4.94 -10.93
CA GLU A 209 -3.10 4.80 -11.70
C GLU A 209 -3.17 5.84 -12.82
N LEU A 210 -2.86 7.10 -12.53
CA LEU A 210 -2.84 8.16 -13.55
C LEU A 210 -1.79 7.89 -14.64
N CYS A 211 -0.59 7.44 -14.27
CA CYS A 211 0.49 7.11 -15.21
C CYS A 211 0.11 5.95 -16.14
N HIS A 212 -0.71 5.01 -15.69
CA HIS A 212 -1.13 3.84 -16.47
C HIS A 212 -2.28 4.15 -17.43
N HIS A 213 -3.15 5.09 -17.10
CA HIS A 213 -4.36 5.38 -17.88
C HIS A 213 -4.21 6.59 -18.81
N THR A 214 -3.24 7.47 -18.56
CA THR A 214 -3.02 8.65 -19.40
C THR A 214 -2.30 8.30 -20.71
N GLN A 215 -2.64 9.02 -21.77
CA GLN A 215 -1.90 9.00 -23.05
C GLN A 215 -0.94 10.20 -23.18
N LYS A 216 -0.87 11.06 -22.15
CA LYS A 216 -0.01 12.24 -22.17
C LYS A 216 1.44 11.84 -21.93
N LYS A 217 2.36 12.43 -22.69
CA LYS A 217 3.81 12.25 -22.50
C LYS A 217 4.35 12.90 -21.23
N HIS A 218 3.64 13.91 -20.72
CA HIS A 218 4.01 14.63 -19.52
C HIS A 218 2.80 14.75 -18.61
N LEU A 219 3.04 14.60 -17.31
CA LEU A 219 2.11 14.95 -16.24
C LEU A 219 2.54 16.26 -15.59
N LEU A 220 1.55 16.99 -15.10
CA LEU A 220 1.71 18.22 -14.33
C LEU A 220 1.69 17.88 -12.85
N LEU A 221 2.74 18.26 -12.14
CA LEU A 221 2.91 17.97 -10.72
C LEU A 221 2.95 19.25 -9.90
N TYR A 222 2.25 19.24 -8.77
CA TYR A 222 2.43 20.20 -7.71
C TYR A 222 2.53 19.44 -6.40
N ILE A 223 3.60 19.64 -5.63
CA ILE A 223 3.81 18.97 -4.35
C ILE A 223 4.33 19.99 -3.36
N ASP A 224 3.71 20.06 -2.19
CA ASP A 224 4.18 20.83 -1.05
C ASP A 224 4.26 19.94 0.21
N ASN A 225 4.22 20.53 1.40
CA ASN A 225 4.34 19.78 2.65
C ASN A 225 3.02 19.14 3.13
N GLU A 226 1.88 19.55 2.56
CA GLU A 226 0.51 19.22 3.01
C GLU A 226 -0.30 18.52 1.91
N GLN A 227 0.14 18.60 0.65
CA GLN A 227 -0.57 18.00 -0.47
C GLN A 227 0.26 17.71 -1.73
N ALA A 228 -0.23 16.76 -2.52
CA ALA A 228 0.22 16.46 -3.87
C ALA A 228 -0.95 16.58 -4.83
N VAL A 229 -0.70 17.19 -5.98
CA VAL A 229 -1.64 17.30 -7.08
C VAL A 229 -0.96 16.81 -8.36
N PHE A 230 -1.62 15.87 -9.03
CA PHE A 230 -1.17 15.27 -10.28
C PHE A 230 -2.22 15.52 -11.35
N SER A 231 -1.82 16.00 -12.52
CA SER A 231 -2.77 16.24 -13.61
C SER A 231 -2.23 15.84 -14.98
N ASP A 232 -3.09 15.27 -15.82
CA ASP A 232 -2.84 15.09 -17.24
C ASP A 232 -3.61 16.10 -18.12
N ASN A 233 -4.18 17.14 -17.50
CA ASN A 233 -5.13 18.13 -18.04
C ASN A 233 -6.54 17.59 -18.34
N VAL A 234 -6.78 16.30 -18.18
CA VAL A 234 -8.11 15.69 -18.25
C VAL A 234 -8.55 15.30 -16.85
N THR A 235 -7.72 14.52 -16.16
CA THR A 235 -7.90 14.07 -14.80
C THR A 235 -6.88 14.78 -13.93
N THR A 236 -7.35 15.41 -12.85
CA THR A 236 -6.53 15.98 -11.79
C THR A 236 -6.84 15.25 -10.49
N LEU A 237 -5.82 14.63 -9.89
CA LEU A 237 -5.89 13.93 -8.62
C LEU A 237 -5.21 14.80 -7.56
N SER A 238 -5.92 15.12 -6.50
CA SER A 238 -5.38 15.83 -5.35
C SER A 238 -5.37 14.90 -4.15
N GLN A 239 -4.32 14.95 -3.34
CA GLN A 239 -4.15 14.17 -2.12
C GLN A 239 -3.66 15.12 -1.04
N ARG A 240 -4.37 15.20 0.08
CA ARG A 240 -4.01 15.97 1.26
C ARG A 240 -3.65 15.03 2.41
N TRP A 241 -2.76 15.49 3.26
CA TRP A 241 -2.34 14.76 4.45
C TRP A 241 -2.02 15.74 5.57
N ASP A 242 -2.09 15.27 6.82
CA ASP A 242 -1.90 16.14 7.98
C ASP A 242 -0.45 16.65 8.10
N SER A 243 0.55 15.84 7.77
CA SER A 243 1.95 16.28 7.74
C SER A 243 2.88 15.26 7.07
N LEU A 244 3.26 15.46 5.81
CA LEU A 244 4.40 14.71 5.24
C LEU A 244 5.74 15.18 5.86
N SER A 245 5.74 16.34 6.51
CA SER A 245 6.94 16.92 7.12
C SER A 245 7.45 16.08 8.30
N GLU A 246 6.57 15.34 8.98
CA GLU A 246 6.94 14.39 10.04
C GLU A 246 7.80 13.24 9.50
N TYR A 247 7.52 12.76 8.29
CA TYR A 247 8.31 11.70 7.67
C TYR A 247 9.75 12.14 7.34
N ARG A 248 9.97 13.43 7.06
CA ARG A 248 11.32 13.94 6.71
C ARG A 248 12.33 13.81 7.84
N HIS A 249 11.87 13.82 9.10
CA HIS A 249 12.73 13.81 10.28
C HIS A 249 13.00 12.40 10.81
N GLN A 250 12.46 11.37 10.17
CA GLN A 250 12.70 10.00 10.59
C GLN A 250 14.15 9.59 10.38
N PRO A 251 14.74 8.78 11.28
CA PRO A 251 16.12 8.34 11.16
C PRO A 251 16.30 7.44 9.93
N THR A 252 17.51 7.50 9.36
CA THR A 252 17.97 6.46 8.42
C THR A 252 18.52 5.31 9.25
N CYS A 253 18.23 4.07 8.87
CA CYS A 253 18.73 2.90 9.57
C CYS A 253 19.55 2.05 8.60
N ASN A 254 20.82 1.83 8.93
CA ASN A 254 21.61 0.78 8.28
C ASN A 254 21.57 -0.47 9.15
N TYR A 255 21.52 -1.62 8.52
CA TYR A 255 21.46 -2.91 9.19
C TYR A 255 22.64 -3.77 8.76
N GLU A 256 23.35 -4.33 9.74
CA GLU A 256 24.36 -5.37 9.49
C GLU A 256 23.82 -6.75 9.89
N PRO A 257 23.98 -7.79 9.05
CA PRO A 257 23.52 -9.13 9.38
C PRO A 257 24.40 -9.80 10.44
N GLU A 258 23.79 -10.27 11.53
CA GLU A 258 24.44 -11.02 12.62
C GLU A 258 24.28 -12.54 12.45
N ALA A 259 23.09 -12.97 12.06
CA ALA A 259 22.74 -14.36 11.79
C ALA A 259 21.59 -14.41 10.77
N GLY A 260 21.45 -15.50 10.02
CA GLY A 260 20.36 -15.66 9.06
C GLY A 260 20.07 -17.11 8.70
N PHE A 261 18.90 -17.35 8.13
CA PHE A 261 18.44 -18.66 7.68
C PHE A 261 17.27 -18.48 6.70
N VAL A 262 17.03 -19.49 5.88
CA VAL A 262 15.83 -19.59 5.04
C VAL A 262 14.86 -20.56 5.70
N ALA A 263 13.59 -20.19 5.86
CA ALA A 263 12.57 -21.04 6.47
C ALA A 263 11.44 -21.36 5.49
N ILE A 264 10.85 -22.54 5.60
CA ILE A 264 9.62 -22.88 4.85
C ILE A 264 8.45 -22.10 5.47
N ILE A 265 7.79 -21.24 4.69
CA ILE A 265 6.85 -20.25 5.24
C ILE A 265 5.64 -20.88 5.93
N GLU A 266 5.12 -22.00 5.40
CA GLU A 266 3.96 -22.68 5.96
C GLU A 266 4.30 -23.42 7.26
N ALA A 267 5.51 -23.99 7.35
CA ALA A 267 6.01 -24.57 8.60
C ALA A 267 6.18 -23.48 9.66
N LEU A 268 6.83 -22.36 9.29
CA LEU A 268 7.02 -21.20 10.16
C LEU A 268 5.69 -20.64 10.66
N LYS A 269 4.69 -20.48 9.80
CA LYS A 269 3.34 -20.01 10.19
C LYS A 269 2.65 -20.97 11.17
N LYS A 270 2.79 -22.28 10.95
CA LYS A 270 2.21 -23.33 11.80
C LYS A 270 2.89 -23.35 13.17
N GLU A 271 4.20 -23.26 13.20
CA GLU A 271 5.02 -23.21 14.42
C GLU A 271 4.71 -21.95 15.23
N ILE A 272 4.70 -20.77 14.60
CA ILE A 272 4.25 -19.52 15.25
C ILE A 272 2.81 -19.66 15.78
N ALA A 273 1.91 -20.34 15.06
CA ALA A 273 0.54 -20.55 15.52
C ALA A 273 0.45 -21.42 16.77
N ILE A 274 1.24 -22.50 16.85
CA ILE A 274 1.27 -23.40 18.00
C ILE A 274 1.80 -22.65 19.23
N GLU A 275 2.93 -21.94 19.08
CA GLU A 275 3.58 -21.19 20.16
C GLU A 275 2.72 -20.02 20.67
N THR A 276 1.90 -19.41 19.81
CA THR A 276 1.03 -18.30 20.21
C THR A 276 -0.32 -18.72 20.83
N MET A 277 -0.66 -20.02 20.82
CA MET A 277 -1.96 -20.53 21.28
C MET A 277 -1.98 -21.09 22.71
N ALA A 278 -0.85 -21.57 23.26
CA ALA A 278 -0.86 -22.19 24.57
C ALA A 278 -1.07 -21.15 25.71
N ALA A 279 -1.99 -21.46 26.63
CA ALA A 279 -2.44 -20.52 27.66
C ALA A 279 -1.37 -20.17 28.70
N SER A 280 -0.51 -21.13 29.06
CA SER A 280 0.63 -20.94 29.97
C SER A 280 1.71 -20.00 29.43
N ILE A 281 1.77 -19.84 28.10
CA ILE A 281 2.75 -19.02 27.39
C ILE A 281 2.38 -17.52 27.44
N ARG A 282 1.08 -17.22 27.56
CA ARG A 282 0.57 -15.83 27.55
C ARG A 282 0.96 -15.01 28.77
N GLU A 283 1.34 -15.64 29.89
CA GLU A 283 1.62 -14.92 31.14
C GLU A 283 2.95 -14.16 31.14
N ASN A 284 3.96 -14.61 30.39
CA ASN A 284 5.28 -13.96 30.34
C ASN A 284 5.55 -13.16 29.06
N ASP A 285 4.77 -13.36 27.99
CA ASP A 285 4.88 -12.70 26.65
C ASP A 285 6.29 -12.71 26.04
N ILE A 286 7.14 -13.66 26.42
CA ILE A 286 8.51 -13.82 25.92
C ILE A 286 8.61 -15.12 25.13
N GLY A 287 9.28 -15.06 23.97
CA GLY A 287 9.74 -16.20 23.21
C GLY A 287 11.23 -16.11 22.93
N TYR A 288 11.83 -17.22 22.55
CA TYR A 288 13.26 -17.41 22.32
C TYR A 288 13.49 -18.01 20.94
N LEU A 289 14.56 -17.54 20.29
CA LEU A 289 15.04 -18.01 18.99
C LEU A 289 16.51 -18.39 19.15
N LEU A 290 16.79 -19.69 19.10
CA LEU A 290 18.13 -20.24 19.09
C LEU A 290 18.54 -20.52 17.64
N ILE A 291 19.58 -19.84 17.16
CA ILE A 291 20.16 -20.06 15.82
C ILE A 291 21.52 -20.73 16.01
N GLY A 292 21.60 -21.99 15.59
CA GLY A 292 22.84 -22.78 15.55
C GLY A 292 23.40 -22.91 14.13
N PRO A 293 24.57 -23.54 13.96
CA PRO A 293 25.15 -23.80 12.64
C PRO A 293 24.34 -24.78 11.77
N ASP A 294 23.57 -25.66 12.40
CA ASP A 294 22.89 -26.80 11.79
C ASP A 294 21.36 -26.77 11.94
N SER A 295 20.86 -25.90 12.81
CA SER A 295 19.46 -25.92 13.22
C SER A 295 19.03 -24.56 13.76
N VAL A 296 17.74 -24.27 13.60
CA VAL A 296 17.08 -23.13 14.22
C VAL A 296 15.93 -23.65 15.07
N MET A 297 15.84 -23.19 16.31
CA MET A 297 14.82 -23.61 17.26
C MET A 297 14.11 -22.40 17.84
N VAL A 298 12.78 -22.49 17.96
CA VAL A 298 11.97 -21.54 18.71
C VAL A 298 11.48 -22.22 19.98
N CYS A 299 11.51 -21.50 21.09
CA CYS A 299 10.86 -21.93 22.33
C CYS A 299 10.23 -20.77 23.07
N ASP A 300 9.18 -21.04 23.82
CA ASP A 300 8.50 -20.07 24.70
C ASP A 300 9.24 -19.83 26.03
N ASN A 301 10.04 -20.80 26.45
CA ASN A 301 10.65 -20.86 27.76
C ASN A 301 12.02 -21.55 27.65
N PRO A 302 13.12 -20.88 28.03
CA PRO A 302 14.46 -21.45 27.96
C PRO A 302 14.72 -22.37 29.17
N TYR A 303 13.68 -22.72 29.93
CA TYR A 303 13.68 -23.62 31.07
C TYR A 303 12.72 -24.81 30.94
N ASP A 304 11.88 -24.90 29.88
CA ASP A 304 10.94 -26.02 29.69
C ASP A 304 11.00 -26.57 28.25
N PRO A 305 11.43 -27.83 28.04
CA PRO A 305 11.50 -28.44 26.72
C PRO A 305 10.14 -28.82 26.12
N LYS A 306 9.02 -28.63 26.82
CA LYS A 306 7.67 -29.01 26.33
C LYS A 306 7.17 -28.16 25.17
N CYS A 307 7.71 -26.96 25.01
CA CYS A 307 7.28 -25.98 24.03
C CYS A 307 8.51 -25.44 23.26
N ALA A 308 9.30 -26.39 22.76
CA ALA A 308 10.38 -26.12 21.82
C ALA A 308 10.06 -26.81 20.49
N SER A 309 10.37 -26.14 19.38
CA SER A 309 10.24 -26.69 18.04
C SER A 309 11.41 -26.29 17.18
N PHE A 310 11.98 -27.25 16.46
CA PHE A 310 12.87 -26.94 15.35
C PHE A 310 12.07 -26.34 14.20
N LEU A 311 12.63 -25.30 13.59
CA LEU A 311 12.11 -24.72 12.37
C LEU A 311 12.65 -25.52 11.18
N SER A 312 11.77 -25.79 10.21
CA SER A 312 12.20 -26.33 8.91
C SER A 312 12.98 -25.25 8.15
N THR A 313 14.32 -25.38 8.14
CA THR A 313 15.24 -24.34 7.65
C THR A 313 16.28 -24.86 6.68
N GLU A 314 16.72 -23.97 5.80
CA GLU A 314 17.79 -24.13 4.81
C GLU A 314 18.76 -22.94 4.94
N ASP A 315 19.97 -23.06 4.39
CA ASP A 315 20.96 -21.97 4.26
C ASP A 315 21.19 -21.15 5.54
N ILE A 316 21.54 -21.83 6.64
CA ILE A 316 21.81 -21.18 7.93
C ILE A 316 23.20 -20.53 7.90
N HIS A 317 23.24 -19.24 8.23
CA HIS A 317 24.46 -18.43 8.31
C HIS A 317 24.61 -17.83 9.70
N THR A 318 25.57 -18.32 10.47
CA THR A 318 25.90 -17.77 11.79
C THR A 318 27.35 -18.06 12.16
N LYS A 319 27.96 -17.22 13.02
CA LYS A 319 29.33 -17.42 13.56
C LYS A 319 29.37 -18.37 14.77
N GLY A 320 28.29 -19.10 15.03
CA GLY A 320 28.13 -20.00 16.18
C GLY A 320 26.70 -19.97 16.71
N TYR A 321 26.46 -20.60 17.86
CA TYR A 321 25.15 -20.54 18.50
C TYR A 321 24.83 -19.13 19.01
N ARG A 322 23.64 -18.65 18.69
CA ARG A 322 23.11 -17.35 19.11
C ARG A 322 21.72 -17.54 19.70
N LEU A 323 21.48 -16.94 20.86
CA LEU A 323 20.17 -16.94 21.50
C LEU A 323 19.59 -15.53 21.50
N TYR A 324 18.37 -15.41 21.00
CA TYR A 324 17.60 -14.18 20.98
C TYR A 324 16.31 -14.35 21.74
N ARG A 325 15.82 -13.28 22.36
CA ARG A 325 14.48 -13.19 22.96
C ARG A 325 13.64 -12.15 22.24
N PHE A 326 12.34 -12.39 22.12
CA PHE A 326 11.38 -11.51 21.46
C PHE A 326 10.04 -11.53 22.18
N LYS A 327 9.16 -10.56 21.90
CA LYS A 327 7.82 -10.56 22.46
C LYS A 327 6.85 -11.37 21.61
N LEU A 328 6.04 -12.20 22.26
CA LEU A 328 5.04 -13.00 21.56
C LEU A 328 3.87 -12.16 21.02
N SER A 329 3.57 -11.03 21.67
CA SER A 329 2.66 -9.99 21.14
C SER A 329 3.14 -9.44 19.79
N ASP A 330 4.42 -9.09 19.68
CA ASP A 330 5.00 -8.59 18.42
C ASP A 330 5.00 -9.67 17.33
N MET A 331 5.31 -10.93 17.68
CA MET A 331 5.22 -12.05 16.74
C MET A 331 3.78 -12.30 16.24
N ARG A 332 2.77 -12.13 17.11
CA ARG A 332 1.35 -12.21 16.70
C ARG A 332 0.96 -11.09 15.75
N ALA A 333 1.48 -9.88 15.95
CA ALA A 333 1.26 -8.76 15.05
C ALA A 333 1.92 -8.97 13.68
N ILE A 334 3.06 -9.66 13.63
CA ILE A 334 3.73 -10.03 12.37
C ILE A 334 2.96 -11.13 11.64
N LYS A 335 2.41 -12.11 12.36
CA LYS A 335 1.62 -13.21 11.76
C LYS A 335 0.46 -12.71 10.90
N SER A 336 -0.22 -11.64 11.30
CA SER A 336 -1.31 -11.06 10.48
C SER A 336 -0.78 -10.47 9.17
N LYS A 337 0.41 -9.86 9.19
CA LYS A 337 1.08 -9.26 8.02
C LYS A 337 1.75 -10.31 7.10
N LEU A 338 2.18 -11.45 7.65
CA LEU A 338 2.72 -12.59 6.86
C LEU A 338 1.65 -13.33 6.03
N LYS A 339 0.36 -13.07 6.24
CA LYS A 339 -0.73 -13.71 5.48
C LYS A 339 -0.73 -13.34 4.01
N ASP A 340 -0.16 -12.20 3.64
CA ASP A 340 -0.22 -11.69 2.26
C ASP A 340 0.83 -12.31 1.32
N ILE A 341 1.77 -13.10 1.85
CA ILE A 341 2.87 -13.76 1.11
C ILE A 341 2.43 -15.15 0.61
N THR A 342 1.19 -15.25 0.13
CA THR A 342 0.54 -16.53 -0.22
C THR A 342 1.18 -17.30 -1.37
N LYS A 343 2.12 -16.69 -2.10
CA LYS A 343 2.74 -17.29 -3.30
C LYS A 343 4.13 -17.89 -3.04
N THR A 344 4.80 -17.50 -1.97
CA THR A 344 6.19 -17.90 -1.72
C THR A 344 6.24 -19.17 -0.86
N LYS A 345 7.14 -20.11 -1.18
CA LYS A 345 7.32 -21.35 -0.40
C LYS A 345 8.31 -21.20 0.75
N GLN A 346 9.30 -20.34 0.59
CA GLN A 346 10.40 -20.13 1.52
C GLN A 346 10.57 -18.65 1.83
N ILE A 347 11.15 -18.32 2.97
CA ILE A 347 11.37 -16.93 3.35
C ILE A 347 12.74 -16.79 3.97
N LYS A 348 13.50 -15.78 3.54
CA LYS A 348 14.78 -15.45 4.15
C LYS A 348 14.53 -14.63 5.41
N LEU A 349 15.12 -15.06 6.52
CA LEU A 349 15.14 -14.32 7.78
C LEU A 349 16.58 -13.99 8.17
N GLN A 350 16.80 -12.79 8.70
CA GLN A 350 18.08 -12.41 9.27
C GLN A 350 17.90 -11.64 10.57
N VAL A 351 18.70 -11.96 11.58
CA VAL A 351 18.90 -11.06 12.70
C VAL A 351 19.85 -9.96 12.27
N LEU A 352 19.36 -8.73 12.33
CA LEU A 352 20.05 -7.52 11.90
C LEU A 352 20.38 -6.66 13.12
N ILE A 353 21.55 -6.05 13.13
CA ILE A 353 21.98 -5.06 14.14
C ILE A 353 21.94 -3.69 13.48
N ALA A 354 21.29 -2.73 14.13
CA ALA A 354 21.31 -1.34 13.70
C ALA A 354 22.49 -0.56 14.28
N ASP A 355 22.70 0.65 13.77
CA ASP A 355 23.79 1.55 14.16
C ASP A 355 23.80 1.90 15.67
N ASP A 356 22.65 1.86 16.35
CA ASP A 356 22.50 2.09 17.80
C ASP A 356 22.60 0.80 18.65
N GLY A 357 22.82 -0.35 18.00
CA GLY A 357 22.99 -1.65 18.63
C GLY A 357 21.70 -2.42 18.93
N HIS A 358 20.51 -1.89 18.66
CA HIS A 358 19.29 -2.71 18.75
C HIS A 358 19.29 -3.78 17.67
N ARG A 359 18.56 -4.87 17.95
CA ARG A 359 18.44 -5.99 17.02
C ARG A 359 17.00 -6.17 16.56
N VAL A 360 16.86 -6.58 15.32
CA VAL A 360 15.58 -7.00 14.76
C VAL A 360 15.75 -8.31 14.00
N LEU A 361 14.75 -9.19 14.03
CA LEU A 361 14.61 -10.27 13.08
C LEU A 361 13.86 -9.71 11.87
N GLY A 362 14.59 -9.51 10.78
CA GLY A 362 14.09 -9.04 9.50
C GLY A 362 13.57 -10.20 8.65
N PHE A 363 12.40 -10.01 8.06
CA PHE A 363 11.77 -10.90 7.10
C PHE A 363 11.97 -10.31 5.70
N PHE A 364 12.54 -11.07 4.77
CA PHE A 364 12.85 -10.62 3.41
C PHE A 364 11.88 -11.24 2.41
N GLY A 365 11.49 -10.46 1.41
CA GLY A 365 10.54 -10.89 0.38
C GLY A 365 11.29 -11.37 -0.86
N ASP A 366 10.61 -12.08 -1.76
CA ASP A 366 11.25 -12.57 -2.99
C ASP A 366 11.74 -11.44 -3.91
N LYS A 367 11.07 -10.28 -3.87
CA LYS A 367 11.36 -9.14 -4.74
C LYS A 367 12.51 -8.28 -4.23
N ASP A 368 12.61 -8.09 -2.91
CA ASP A 368 13.68 -7.32 -2.28
C ASP A 368 14.40 -8.17 -1.22
N ASN A 369 15.65 -8.49 -1.53
CA ASN A 369 16.56 -9.23 -0.65
C ASN A 369 17.55 -8.31 0.08
N THR A 370 17.46 -7.00 -0.15
CA THR A 370 18.37 -5.97 0.39
C THR A 370 17.90 -5.52 1.76
N HIS A 371 16.61 -5.20 1.90
CA HIS A 371 16.03 -4.75 3.16
C HIS A 371 14.83 -5.62 3.57
N PRO A 372 14.61 -5.82 4.88
CA PRO A 372 13.47 -6.59 5.34
C PRO A 372 12.15 -5.83 5.11
N TYR A 373 11.11 -6.52 4.64
CA TYR A 373 9.76 -5.97 4.46
C TYR A 373 8.92 -5.99 5.75
N LEU A 374 9.34 -6.78 6.74
CA LEU A 374 8.84 -6.73 8.11
C LEU A 374 10.00 -6.91 9.08
N THR A 375 9.93 -6.25 10.24
CA THR A 375 10.89 -6.43 11.31
C THR A 375 10.21 -6.82 12.62
N LEU A 376 10.85 -7.71 13.38
CA LEU A 376 10.48 -8.08 14.75
C LEU A 376 11.58 -7.61 15.70
N PRO A 377 11.29 -6.78 16.71
CA PRO A 377 12.29 -6.47 17.74
C PRO A 377 12.77 -7.73 18.46
N VAL A 378 14.10 -7.92 18.54
CA VAL A 378 14.71 -9.02 19.29
C VAL A 378 15.84 -8.49 20.17
N GLN A 379 16.19 -9.25 21.20
CA GLN A 379 17.30 -8.93 22.11
C GLN A 379 18.21 -10.13 22.25
N SER A 380 19.52 -9.90 22.29
CA SER A 380 20.49 -10.96 22.57
C SER A 380 20.34 -11.45 24.01
N ASP A 381 20.27 -12.76 24.21
CA ASP A 381 20.16 -13.39 25.54
C ASP A 381 21.23 -14.47 25.72
N MET A 382 22.49 -14.14 25.38
CA MET A 382 23.61 -15.08 25.49
C MET A 382 23.83 -15.58 26.93
N GLY A 383 23.37 -14.85 27.95
CA GLY A 383 23.44 -15.28 29.35
C GLY A 383 22.60 -16.52 29.66
N ASN A 384 21.62 -16.86 28.83
CA ASN A 384 20.80 -18.07 28.96
C ASN A 384 21.13 -19.14 27.89
N LEU A 385 22.19 -18.95 27.10
CA LEU A 385 22.52 -19.85 25.98
C LEU A 385 22.72 -21.29 26.43
N GLU A 386 23.47 -21.54 27.51
CA GLU A 386 23.73 -22.91 28.00
C GLU A 386 22.44 -23.66 28.33
N LYS A 387 21.42 -22.95 28.84
CA LYS A 387 20.12 -23.55 29.17
C LYS A 387 19.34 -23.89 27.91
N ALA A 388 19.34 -23.00 26.92
CA ALA A 388 18.72 -23.25 25.62
C ALA A 388 19.39 -24.43 24.88
N LEU A 389 20.72 -24.57 25.00
CA LEU A 389 21.46 -25.71 24.42
C LEU A 389 21.08 -27.04 25.10
N LYS A 390 20.93 -27.06 26.42
CA LYS A 390 20.43 -28.27 27.11
C LYS A 390 19.03 -28.67 26.66
N ILE A 391 18.14 -27.69 26.43
CA ILE A 391 16.80 -27.95 25.88
C ILE A 391 16.89 -28.55 24.47
N LYS A 392 17.77 -28.02 23.62
CA LYS A 392 18.03 -28.57 22.28
C LYS A 392 18.42 -30.06 22.39
N GLU A 393 19.39 -30.38 23.24
CA GLU A 393 19.87 -31.76 23.46
C GLU A 393 18.76 -32.69 23.98
N GLU A 394 17.98 -32.23 24.97
CA GLU A 394 16.85 -33.00 25.51
C GLU A 394 15.75 -33.25 24.48
N TYR A 395 15.48 -32.26 23.63
CA TYR A 395 14.50 -32.37 22.55
C TYR A 395 14.97 -33.35 21.46
N GLU A 396 16.25 -33.27 21.06
CA GLU A 396 16.87 -34.22 20.12
C GLU A 396 16.83 -35.66 20.66
N ALA A 397 17.11 -35.86 21.94
CA ALA A 397 17.02 -37.18 22.58
C ALA A 397 15.57 -37.72 22.59
N LYS A 398 14.55 -36.86 22.75
CA LYS A 398 13.13 -37.25 22.65
C LYS A 398 12.72 -37.64 21.24
N LEU A 399 13.22 -36.94 20.22
CA LEU A 399 12.98 -37.29 18.81
C LEU A 399 13.58 -38.66 18.46
N GLN A 400 14.80 -38.96 18.93
CA GLN A 400 15.46 -40.24 18.70
C GLN A 400 14.77 -41.41 19.42
N SER A 401 14.19 -41.18 20.59
CA SER A 401 13.53 -42.22 21.41
C SER A 401 12.08 -42.52 21.02
N ASN A 402 11.45 -41.70 20.17
CA ASN A 402 10.05 -41.90 19.77
C ASN A 402 9.81 -41.65 18.25
N PRO A 403 10.38 -42.50 17.37
CA PRO A 403 10.39 -42.26 15.91
C PRO A 403 9.00 -42.25 15.24
N LYS A 404 7.94 -42.74 15.91
CA LYS A 404 6.56 -42.75 15.38
C LYS A 404 5.87 -41.38 15.43
N GLN A 405 6.42 -40.39 16.13
CA GLN A 405 5.88 -39.02 16.11
C GLN A 405 6.50 -38.13 15.02
N LEU A 406 7.62 -38.53 14.40
CA LEU A 406 8.27 -37.80 13.30
C LEU A 406 7.38 -37.69 12.04
N ASP A 407 6.47 -38.64 11.81
CA ASP A 407 5.54 -38.62 10.67
C ASP A 407 4.47 -37.51 10.74
N MET A 408 4.24 -36.90 11.92
CA MET A 408 3.30 -35.77 12.06
C MET A 408 3.97 -34.40 12.01
N PHE A 409 5.31 -34.35 12.13
CA PHE A 409 6.12 -33.13 12.09
C PHE A 409 6.99 -33.11 10.82
N GLY A 410 6.35 -33.32 9.66
CA GLY A 410 6.80 -32.87 8.34
C GLY A 410 8.28 -33.03 8.02
N HIS A 411 8.75 -34.24 7.77
CA HIS A 411 9.94 -34.42 6.95
C HIS A 411 9.57 -34.48 5.47
N ALA A 412 9.90 -33.42 4.74
CA ALA A 412 10.29 -33.52 3.34
C ALA A 412 11.82 -33.52 3.28
N MET A 413 12.43 -34.64 3.68
CA MET A 413 13.83 -34.93 3.38
C MET A 413 13.82 -35.98 2.28
N THR A 414 14.03 -35.56 1.03
CA THR A 414 14.40 -36.47 -0.06
C THR A 414 15.46 -35.82 -0.93
N ASN A 415 16.65 -36.42 -0.87
CA ASN A 415 17.73 -36.58 -1.85
C ASN A 415 18.14 -35.43 -2.76
#